data_AF-A0A3D4UG39-F1
#
_entry.id   AF-A0A3D4UG39-F1
#
_cell.length_a   1.000
_cell.length_b   1.000
_cell.length_c   1.000
_cell.angle_alpha   90.00
_cell.angle_beta   90.00
_cell.angle_gamma   90.00
#
_symmetry.space_group_name_H-M   'P 1'
#
loop_
_entity.id
_entity.type
_entity.pdbx_description
1 polymer ?
#
loop_
_entity_poly.entity_id
_entity_poly.type
_entity_poly.pdbx_seq_one_letter_code
_entity_poly.pdbx_strand_id
1 'polypeptide(L)' 'GQQIDPDEAKGMLVDFDEVWGNLIPREQARLLKLLIETVEYDSASQSVSVTFRPSGIKSLATKTEPKEAA' A
#
# COMPACT_ATOMS: atom_id res chain seq x y z
N GLY A 1 5.23 -15.89 0.94
CA GLY A 1 4.23 -14.84 1.15
C GLY A 1 3.10 -15.03 0.18
N GLN A 2 1.89 -14.55 0.49
CA GLN A 2 0.79 -14.51 -0.47
C GLN A 2 1.13 -13.52 -1.59
N GLN A 3 1.12 -13.96 -2.85
CA GLN A 3 1.22 -13.08 -4.01
C GLN A 3 -0.18 -12.55 -4.33
N ILE A 4 -0.28 -11.24 -4.57
CA ILE A 4 -1.50 -10.55 -5.00
C ILE A 4 -1.30 -10.19 -6.47
N ASP A 5 -2.34 -10.34 -7.28
CA ASP A 5 -2.31 -9.93 -8.69
C ASP A 5 -2.15 -8.41 -8.80
N PRO A 6 -1.31 -7.88 -9.71
CA PRO A 6 -1.08 -6.44 -9.84
C PRO A 6 -2.33 -5.62 -10.15
N ASP A 7 -3.28 -6.14 -10.93
CA ASP A 7 -4.49 -5.41 -11.29
C ASP A 7 -5.53 -5.46 -10.16
N GLU A 8 -5.57 -6.56 -9.39
CA GLU A 8 -6.29 -6.64 -8.12
C GLU A 8 -5.75 -5.61 -7.12
N ALA A 9 -4.42 -5.52 -6.98
CA ALA A 9 -3.77 -4.55 -6.11
C ALA A 9 -4.08 -3.10 -6.52
N LYS A 10 -4.10 -2.78 -7.82
CA LYS A 10 -4.50 -1.45 -8.31
C LYS A 10 -5.94 -1.12 -7.95
N GLY A 11 -6.87 -2.07 -8.11
CA GLY A 11 -8.28 -1.86 -7.77
C GLY A 11 -8.47 -1.55 -6.29
N MET A 12 -7.73 -2.21 -5.41
CA MET A 12 -7.75 -1.95 -3.96
C MET A 12 -7.12 -0.61 -3.56
N LEU A 13 -6.22 -0.07 -4.39
CA LEU A 13 -5.49 1.17 -4.13
C LEU A 13 -6.07 2.39 -4.86
N VAL A 14 -7.12 2.24 -5.66
CA VAL A 14 -7.71 3.36 -6.40
C VAL A 14 -8.23 4.47 -5.47
N ASP A 15 -8.89 4.10 -4.37
CA ASP A 15 -9.37 5.06 -3.36
C ASP A 15 -8.21 5.65 -2.54
N PHE A 16 -7.03 5.04 -2.60
CA PHE A 16 -5.85 5.48 -1.88
C PHE A 16 -5.14 6.67 -2.55
N ASP A 17 -5.31 6.86 -3.87
CA ASP A 17 -4.69 7.98 -4.61
C ASP A 17 -5.14 9.36 -4.08
N GLU A 18 -6.41 9.51 -3.72
CA GLU A 18 -6.94 10.74 -3.13
C GLU A 18 -6.33 11.02 -1.75
N VAL A 19 -6.22 9.98 -0.91
CA VAL A 19 -5.59 10.09 0.41
C VAL A 19 -4.12 10.47 0.26
N TRP A 20 -3.40 9.82 -0.65
CA TRP A 20 -1.99 10.09 -0.94
C TRP A 20 -1.75 11.55 -1.38
N GLY A 21 -2.60 12.08 -2.26
CA GLY A 21 -2.51 13.45 -2.76
C GLY A 21 -2.70 14.53 -1.68
N ASN A 22 -3.38 14.21 -0.59
CA ASN A 22 -3.61 15.13 0.53
C ASN A 22 -2.48 15.13 1.59
N LEU A 23 -1.54 14.19 1.53
CA LEU A 23 -0.44 14.09 2.49
C LEU A 23 0.74 14.98 2.10
N ILE A 24 1.31 15.69 3.06
CA ILE A 24 2.60 16.38 2.82
C ILE A 24 3.74 15.36 2.66
N PRO A 25 4.89 15.71 2.05
CA PRO A 25 5.97 14.75 1.79
C PRO A 25 6.45 13.97 3.02
N ARG A 26 6.44 14.61 4.20
CA ARG A 26 6.80 13.95 5.46
C ARG A 26 5.81 12.86 5.85
N GLU A 27 4.53 13.07 5.60
CA GLU A 27 3.46 12.12 5.91
C GLU A 27 3.46 10.96 4.92
N GLN A 28 3.63 11.26 3.62
CA GLN A 28 3.86 10.25 2.58
C GLN A 28 5.02 9.31 2.96
N ALA A 29 6.17 9.87 3.35
CA ALA A 29 7.33 9.09 3.77
C ALA A 29 7.06 8.25 5.03
N ARG A 30 6.29 8.77 5.99
CA ARG A 30 5.90 8.02 7.19
C ARG A 30 4.97 6.86 6.84
N LEU A 31 4.03 7.09 5.93
CA LEU A 31 3.11 6.07 5.48
C LEU A 31 3.84 4.95 4.72
N LEU A 32 4.75 5.27 3.82
CA LEU A 32 5.58 4.26 3.14
C LEU A 32 6.39 3.41 4.13
N LYS A 33 6.95 4.01 5.19
CA LYS A 33 7.66 3.26 6.26
C LYS A 33 6.77 2.29 7.03
N LEU A 34 5.47 2.56 7.11
CA LEU A 34 4.50 1.69 7.77
C LEU A 34 4.03 0.55 6.85
N LEU A 35 4.09 0.75 5.54
CA LEU A 35 3.64 -0.24 4.55
C LEU A 35 4.75 -1.15 4.07
N ILE A 36 5.97 -0.63 3.90
CA ILE A 36 7.08 -1.37 3.31
C ILE A 36 7.85 -2.10 4.40
N GLU A 37 8.11 -3.38 4.16
CA GLU A 37 8.98 -4.23 4.96
C GLU A 37 10.41 -4.20 4.41
N THR A 38 10.60 -4.56 3.14
CA THR A 38 11.90 -4.53 2.45
C THR A 38 11.78 -4.00 1.03
N VAL A 39 12.88 -3.42 0.53
CA VAL A 39 13.08 -3.10 -0.89
C VAL A 39 14.40 -3.73 -1.29
N GLU A 40 14.35 -4.60 -2.30
CA GLU A 40 15.50 -5.40 -2.74
C GLU A 40 15.75 -5.14 -4.22
N TYR A 41 16.99 -4.87 -4.57
CA TYR A 41 17.41 -4.71 -5.96
C TYR A 41 18.22 -5.93 -6.40
N ASP A 42 17.77 -6.60 -7.45
CA ASP A 42 18.51 -7.67 -8.11
C ASP A 42 19.23 -7.10 -9.34
N SER A 43 20.55 -7.00 -9.24
CA SER A 43 21.40 -6.51 -10.32
C SER A 43 21.45 -7.42 -11.56
N ALA A 44 21.21 -8.72 -11.40
CA ALA A 44 21.27 -9.67 -12.51
C ALA A 44 20.04 -9.54 -13.40
N SER A 45 18.85 -9.43 -12.77
CA SER A 45 17.59 -9.20 -13.48
C SER A 45 17.25 -7.72 -13.70
N GLN A 46 18.06 -6.81 -13.14
CA GLN A 46 17.80 -5.36 -13.10
C GLN A 46 16.40 -5.04 -12.55
N SER A 47 15.94 -5.81 -11.56
CA SER A 47 14.59 -5.70 -11.02
C SER A 47 14.60 -5.20 -9.57
N VAL A 48 13.48 -4.57 -9.18
CA VAL A 48 13.24 -4.11 -7.81
C VAL A 48 12.04 -4.89 -7.27
N SER A 49 12.24 -5.55 -6.13
CA SER A 49 11.19 -6.21 -5.37
C SER A 49 10.84 -5.39 -4.13
N VAL A 50 9.55 -5.23 -3.87
CA VAL A 50 9.04 -4.57 -2.67
C VAL A 50 8.22 -5.57 -1.88
N THR A 51 8.60 -5.79 -0.63
CA THR A 51 7.83 -6.60 0.31
C THR A 51 7.00 -5.68 1.18
N PHE A 52 5.69 -5.90 1.22
CA PHE A 52 4.77 -5.14 2.06
C PHE A 52 4.48 -5.84 3.38
N ARG A 53 4.33 -5.05 4.45
CA ARG A 53 3.85 -5.53 5.74
C ARG A 53 2.40 -5.96 5.62
N PRO A 54 2.04 -7.22 5.97
CA PRO A 54 0.67 -7.73 5.83
C PRO A 54 -0.38 -6.91 6.61
N SER A 55 0.00 -6.32 7.75
CA SER A 55 -0.87 -5.45 8.54
C SER A 55 -1.17 -4.13 7.84
N GLY A 56 -0.20 -3.55 7.13
CA GLY A 56 -0.33 -2.25 6.48
C GLY A 56 -1.33 -2.27 5.32
N ILE A 57 -1.22 -3.25 4.41
CA ILE A 57 -2.15 -3.40 3.29
C ILE A 57 -3.58 -3.64 3.79
N LYS A 58 -3.76 -4.48 4.82
CA LYS A 58 -5.09 -4.74 5.40
C LYS A 58 -5.73 -3.48 5.97
N SER A 59 -4.96 -2.60 6.60
CA SER A 59 -5.45 -1.31 7.10
C SER A 59 -5.84 -0.32 6.00
N LEU A 60 -5.27 -0.44 4.79
CA LEU A 60 -5.68 0.37 3.63
C LEU A 60 -6.89 -0.22 2.90
N ALA A 61 -6.97 -1.55 2.85
CA ALA A 61 -8.04 -2.28 2.16
C ALA A 61 -9.39 -2.25 2.90
N THR A 62 -9.43 -1.83 4.17
CA THR A 62 -10.68 -1.65 4.89
C THR A 62 -11.42 -0.43 4.36
N LYS A 63 -12.31 -0.66 3.38
CA LYS A 63 -13.41 0.25 3.07
C LYS A 63 -14.12 0.56 4.37
N THR A 64 -14.00 1.81 4.83
CA THR A 64 -14.81 2.27 5.95
C THR A 64 -16.22 2.43 5.39
N GLU A 65 -17.03 1.37 5.45
CA GLU A 65 -18.47 1.57 5.32
C GLU A 65 -18.86 2.51 6.47
N PRO A 66 -19.55 3.63 6.18
CA PRO A 66 -20.12 4.41 7.25
C PRO A 66 -21.07 3.47 7.97
N LYS A 67 -20.77 3.17 9.23
CA LYS A 67 -21.73 2.58 10.15
C LYS A 67 -22.84 3.61 10.31
N GLU A 68 -23.81 3.57 9.42
CA GLU A 68 -25.06 4.29 9.54
C GLU A 68 -25.69 3.82 10.85
N ALA A 69 -25.69 4.71 11.84
CA ALA A 69 -26.36 4.50 13.09
C ALA A 69 -27.87 4.50 12.82
N ALA A 70 -28.48 3.33 12.84
CA ALA A 70 -29.93 3.14 12.97
C ALA A 70 -30.23 2.50 14.33
#